data_AF-A0A5J5CN68-F1
#
_entry.id   AF-A0A5J5CN68-F1
#
_cell.length_a   1.000
_cell.length_b   1.000
_cell.length_c   1.000
_cell.angle_alpha   90.00
_cell.angle_beta   90.00
_cell.angle_gamma   90.00
#
_symmetry.space_group_name_H-M   'P 1'
#
loop_
_entity.id
_entity.type
_entity.pdbx_description
1 polymer ?
#
loop_
_entity_poly.entity_id
_entity_poly.type
_entity_poly.pdbx_seq_one_letter_code
_entity_poly.pdbx_strand_id
1 'polypeptide(L)'
;MDCRGVLPEICAAFFIGMVVSQTTLSPTVMNTTLMENVTSLTITPVIMSSTTPGCFAFNTSTCEPCAPGSQYDNNTLLCACCSDPGLCLFPGACLPCSRGFYQPLAGQQQCLPCNRGFYTNFTGSPLCQPCAPGSFNNNTGGDSCTSCSPGFYSSQQSSTSCAPCALGRFCNSSGCSQCQMCPAGKEALQTASKDCTPCRPGMHKTSHQTMCQICGSGFFQIHWGQESCDVCPENHYCPSPDVNPIHCPSDAFCPEGSLSPGYCMETFFRKEGDTCELAPVTIALLVIGGGVALLFIILMVLRRRRDTDGELTVARAPLLRKERPQGRYYGIPCDAEPVYAGW
;
A
#
# COMPACT_ATOMS: atom_id res chain seq x y z
N MET A 1 6.87 -40.43 -49.60
CA MET A 1 5.42 -40.16 -49.39
C MET A 1 5.30 -38.94 -48.47
N ASP A 2 6.01 -37.86 -48.73
CA ASP A 2 5.93 -36.92 -49.85
C ASP A 2 4.87 -35.83 -49.69
N CYS A 3 5.37 -34.63 -49.99
CA CYS A 3 4.71 -33.37 -50.29
C CYS A 3 4.22 -32.52 -49.11
N ARG A 4 4.48 -31.20 -49.05
CA ARG A 4 5.41 -30.22 -49.65
C ARG A 4 4.77 -28.85 -49.32
N GLY A 5 5.59 -27.82 -49.05
CA GLY A 5 5.13 -26.41 -49.05
C GLY A 5 5.90 -25.55 -48.05
N VAL A 6 7.20 -25.28 -48.21
CA VAL A 6 7.83 -24.24 -49.08
C VAL A 6 7.68 -22.83 -48.49
N LEU A 7 8.78 -22.32 -47.91
CA LEU A 7 9.09 -20.88 -47.74
C LEU A 7 9.28 -20.21 -49.11
N PRO A 8 9.17 -18.87 -49.17
CA PRO A 8 10.36 -18.16 -49.65
C PRO A 8 10.66 -16.85 -48.90
N GLU A 9 11.97 -16.58 -48.77
CA GLU A 9 12.54 -15.24 -48.62
C GLU A 9 12.16 -14.35 -49.81
N ILE A 10 11.94 -13.05 -49.57
CA ILE A 10 12.18 -12.00 -50.57
C ILE A 10 12.91 -10.83 -49.91
N CYS A 11 14.18 -10.72 -50.29
CA CYS A 11 15.01 -9.52 -50.27
C CYS A 11 14.43 -8.43 -51.19
N ALA A 12 14.42 -7.18 -50.75
CA ALA A 12 14.50 -6.03 -51.66
C ALA A 12 15.37 -4.93 -51.02
N ALA A 13 16.52 -4.71 -51.66
CA ALA A 13 17.48 -3.65 -51.44
C ALA A 13 17.33 -2.57 -52.54
N PHE A 14 18.07 -1.46 -52.36
CA PHE A 14 18.34 -0.29 -53.25
C PHE A 14 17.45 0.95 -53.05
N PHE A 15 17.98 2.03 -52.42
CA PHE A 15 18.91 3.10 -52.92
C PHE A 15 18.25 3.93 -54.03
N ILE A 16 18.15 5.27 -54.02
CA ILE A 16 19.17 6.33 -54.00
C ILE A 16 18.45 7.66 -53.65
N GLY A 17 19.00 8.53 -52.77
CA GLY A 17 19.45 9.85 -53.22
C GLY A 17 19.74 10.84 -52.08
N MET A 18 21.00 11.29 -52.04
CA MET A 18 21.61 12.23 -51.10
C MET A 18 21.39 13.71 -51.47
N VAL A 19 21.47 14.60 -50.47
CA VAL A 19 22.07 15.95 -50.50
C VAL A 19 22.57 16.25 -49.07
N VAL A 20 23.85 16.08 -48.69
CA VAL A 20 25.02 17.00 -48.74
C VAL A 20 24.73 18.40 -48.17
N SER A 21 25.06 18.72 -46.92
CA SER A 21 26.26 19.44 -46.41
C SER A 21 25.75 20.23 -45.18
N GLN A 22 26.43 20.51 -44.07
CA GLN A 22 27.85 20.66 -43.75
C GLN A 22 28.01 20.76 -42.22
N THR A 23 29.07 20.13 -41.67
CA THR A 23 30.06 20.63 -40.67
C THR A 23 29.65 21.67 -39.61
N THR A 24 30.10 21.71 -38.35
CA THR A 24 30.86 20.87 -37.38
C THR A 24 31.03 21.80 -36.16
N LEU A 25 31.10 21.20 -34.96
CA LEU A 25 31.92 21.61 -33.79
C LEU A 25 31.55 22.86 -32.96
N SER A 26 31.24 22.55 -31.70
CA SER A 26 31.38 23.32 -30.45
C SER A 26 32.53 24.32 -30.37
N PRO A 27 32.41 25.40 -29.56
CA PRO A 27 33.57 26.11 -29.05
C PRO A 27 33.86 25.76 -27.58
N THR A 28 35.11 25.35 -27.40
CA THR A 28 35.89 25.30 -26.17
C THR A 28 36.18 26.70 -25.62
N VAL A 29 36.23 26.79 -24.29
CA VAL A 29 36.79 27.90 -23.52
C VAL A 29 38.30 28.03 -23.82
N MET A 30 38.77 29.22 -24.19
CA MET A 30 40.19 29.56 -24.14
C MET A 30 40.38 31.00 -23.65
N ASN A 31 41.07 31.11 -22.51
CA ASN A 31 41.67 32.33 -21.99
C ASN A 31 42.86 32.70 -22.88
N THR A 32 42.89 33.92 -23.43
CA THR A 32 44.13 34.57 -23.85
C THR A 32 44.09 36.05 -23.53
N THR A 33 45.01 36.42 -22.66
CA THR A 33 45.50 37.75 -22.31
C THR A 33 45.92 38.55 -23.54
N LEU A 34 45.48 39.80 -23.66
CA LEU A 34 46.16 40.81 -24.48
C LEU A 34 46.23 42.14 -23.72
N MET A 35 47.48 42.59 -23.59
CA MET A 35 47.91 43.83 -22.96
C MET A 35 47.55 45.05 -23.81
N GLU A 36 47.57 46.18 -23.10
CA GLU A 36 47.44 47.56 -23.55
C GLU A 36 48.05 47.87 -24.93
N ASN A 37 47.31 48.63 -25.74
CA ASN A 37 47.94 49.75 -26.43
C ASN A 37 46.94 50.88 -26.67
N VAL A 38 47.15 51.95 -25.91
CA VAL A 38 46.49 53.25 -26.04
C VAL A 38 46.99 53.92 -27.31
N THR A 39 46.10 54.31 -28.22
CA THR A 39 46.32 55.47 -29.10
C THR A 39 44.98 55.95 -29.68
N SER A 40 44.41 56.93 -28.97
CA SER A 40 43.63 58.07 -29.48
C SER A 40 42.92 57.91 -30.84
N LEU A 41 41.63 57.54 -30.79
CA LEU A 41 40.65 58.15 -31.67
C LEU A 41 39.69 58.94 -30.79
N THR A 42 39.71 60.25 -31.01
CA THR A 42 38.88 61.26 -30.36
C THR A 42 37.42 60.83 -30.35
N ILE A 43 36.95 60.39 -29.18
CA ILE A 43 35.53 60.33 -28.86
C ILE A 43 35.08 61.79 -28.84
N THR A 44 34.41 62.23 -29.90
CA THR A 44 33.53 63.38 -29.79
C THR A 44 32.54 63.05 -28.68
N PRO A 45 32.46 63.84 -27.60
CA PRO A 45 31.43 63.64 -26.62
C PRO A 45 30.12 63.94 -27.35
N VAL A 46 29.33 62.92 -27.67
CA VAL A 46 27.89 63.14 -27.83
C VAL A 46 27.43 63.49 -26.44
N ILE A 47 27.54 64.78 -26.14
CA ILE A 47 26.78 65.44 -25.11
C ILE A 47 25.35 65.02 -25.43
N MET A 48 24.80 64.17 -24.56
CA MET A 48 23.39 63.81 -24.57
C MET A 48 22.66 65.10 -24.15
N SER A 49 22.54 66.00 -25.11
CA SER A 49 21.79 67.24 -24.99
C SER A 49 20.38 66.84 -24.58
N SER A 50 19.89 67.54 -23.57
CA SER A 50 18.57 67.41 -22.96
C SER A 50 17.42 67.85 -23.89
N THR A 51 17.48 67.47 -25.16
CA THR A 51 16.38 67.58 -26.10
C THR A 51 15.99 66.15 -26.46
N THR A 52 15.06 65.59 -25.68
CA THR A 52 14.28 64.45 -26.12
C THR A 52 13.79 64.73 -27.55
N PRO A 53 14.16 63.93 -28.57
CA PRO A 53 13.65 64.14 -29.90
C PRO A 53 12.13 63.91 -29.82
N GLY A 54 11.35 64.98 -30.01
CA GLY A 54 9.91 64.87 -30.12
C GLY A 54 9.53 64.05 -31.36
N CYS A 55 8.30 63.56 -31.39
CA CYS A 55 7.75 62.71 -32.47
C CYS A 55 7.88 63.28 -33.89
N PHE A 56 8.22 64.57 -34.03
CA PHE A 56 8.49 65.24 -35.29
C PHE A 56 9.83 64.86 -35.94
N ALA A 57 10.78 64.31 -35.19
CA ALA A 57 12.08 63.88 -35.72
C ALA A 57 12.04 62.49 -36.40
N PHE A 58 10.90 61.81 -36.31
CA PHE A 58 10.75 60.41 -36.65
C PHE A 58 9.57 60.18 -37.59
N ASN A 59 9.73 59.29 -38.56
CA ASN A 59 8.68 59.00 -39.55
C ASN A 59 7.62 58.07 -38.95
N THR A 60 6.43 58.62 -38.66
CA THR A 60 5.29 57.90 -38.05
C THR A 60 4.69 56.79 -38.92
N SER A 61 5.15 56.64 -40.17
CA SER A 61 4.77 55.51 -41.05
C SER A 61 5.54 54.20 -40.78
N THR A 62 6.52 54.22 -39.87
CA THR A 62 7.35 53.05 -39.52
C THR A 62 6.89 52.30 -38.25
N CYS A 63 5.71 52.62 -37.74
CA CYS A 63 5.12 51.96 -36.57
C CYS A 63 4.90 50.46 -36.84
N GLU A 64 5.53 49.62 -36.02
CA GLU A 64 5.41 48.15 -36.08
C GLU A 64 4.84 47.64 -34.74
N PRO A 65 4.00 46.58 -34.72
CA PRO A 65 3.52 46.00 -33.48
C PRO A 65 4.68 45.45 -32.63
N CYS A 66 4.60 45.61 -31.31
CA CYS A 66 5.56 45.00 -30.40
C CYS A 66 5.62 43.48 -30.59
N ALA A 67 6.82 42.90 -30.69
CA ALA A 67 6.99 41.47 -30.85
C ALA A 67 6.39 40.67 -29.66
N PRO A 68 6.00 39.40 -29.85
CA PRO A 68 5.57 38.53 -28.75
C PRO A 68 6.59 38.53 -27.60
N GLY A 69 6.09 38.57 -26.37
CA GLY A 69 6.89 38.73 -25.16
C GLY A 69 7.15 40.18 -24.73
N SER A 70 6.76 41.19 -25.50
CA SER A 70 6.96 42.61 -25.15
C SER A 70 5.67 43.41 -25.20
N GLN A 71 5.47 44.29 -24.21
CA GLN A 71 4.31 45.18 -24.10
C GLN A 71 4.61 46.60 -24.58
N TYR A 72 3.54 47.29 -24.96
CA TYR A 72 3.53 48.73 -25.22
C TYR A 72 3.78 49.52 -23.93
N ASP A 73 4.69 50.50 -23.95
CA ASP A 73 4.95 51.42 -22.83
C ASP A 73 4.88 52.88 -23.29
N ASN A 74 3.89 53.61 -22.78
CA ASN A 74 3.66 55.02 -23.10
C ASN A 74 4.68 55.97 -22.44
N ASN A 75 5.49 55.47 -21.48
CA ASN A 75 6.57 56.25 -20.87
C ASN A 75 7.79 56.37 -21.79
N THR A 76 7.89 55.50 -22.81
CA THR A 76 8.92 55.65 -23.84
C THR A 76 8.43 56.63 -24.90
N LEU A 77 9.21 57.69 -25.12
CA LEU A 77 8.94 58.69 -26.17
C LEU A 77 8.82 58.05 -27.58
N LEU A 78 9.31 56.82 -27.77
CA LEU A 78 9.30 56.09 -29.04
C LEU A 78 7.97 55.37 -29.34
N CYS A 79 7.20 54.99 -28.32
CA CYS A 79 5.88 54.39 -28.49
C CYS A 79 4.76 55.46 -28.50
N ALA A 80 4.94 56.56 -27.76
CA ALA A 80 3.99 57.68 -27.72
C ALA A 80 3.80 58.40 -29.08
N CYS A 81 4.68 58.17 -30.06
CA CYS A 81 4.61 58.77 -31.39
C CYS A 81 3.68 58.03 -32.38
N CYS A 82 3.22 56.82 -32.04
CA CYS A 82 2.27 56.07 -32.85
C CYS A 82 0.83 56.37 -32.35
N SER A 83 -0.10 56.64 -33.27
CA SER A 83 -1.48 57.02 -32.93
C SER A 83 -2.32 55.84 -32.44
N ASP A 84 -1.97 54.61 -32.82
CA ASP A 84 -2.68 53.39 -32.43
C ASP A 84 -1.94 52.67 -31.29
N PRO A 85 -2.65 52.26 -30.23
CA PRO A 85 -2.03 51.59 -29.09
C PRO A 85 -1.55 50.18 -29.48
N GLY A 86 -0.35 49.80 -29.05
CA GLY A 86 0.27 48.51 -29.39
C GLY A 86 1.32 48.57 -30.50
N LEU A 87 1.51 49.73 -31.14
CA LEU A 87 2.56 49.97 -32.13
C LEU A 87 3.64 50.90 -31.58
N CYS A 88 4.90 50.62 -31.93
CA CYS A 88 6.04 51.46 -31.59
C CYS A 88 6.95 51.63 -32.81
N LEU A 89 7.79 52.66 -32.80
CA LEU A 89 8.64 52.97 -33.96
C LEU A 89 9.74 51.93 -34.23
N PHE A 90 10.13 51.14 -33.22
CA PHE A 90 11.10 50.06 -33.33
C PHE A 90 10.77 48.96 -32.31
N PRO A 91 11.02 47.66 -32.62
CA PRO A 91 10.75 46.55 -31.69
C PRO A 91 11.57 46.62 -30.39
N GLY A 92 12.70 47.35 -30.37
CA GLY A 92 13.49 47.63 -29.17
C GLY A 92 12.93 48.75 -28.28
N ALA A 93 11.89 49.47 -28.72
CA ALA A 93 11.19 50.46 -27.90
C ALA A 93 10.13 49.83 -26.99
N CYS A 94 9.76 48.57 -27.23
CA CYS A 94 8.78 47.84 -26.43
C CYS A 94 9.41 47.34 -25.13
N LEU A 95 8.64 47.38 -24.04
CA LEU A 95 9.09 46.89 -22.74
C LEU A 95 8.91 45.37 -22.68
N PRO A 96 9.96 44.57 -22.48
CA PRO A 96 9.81 43.12 -22.33
C PRO A 96 8.98 42.78 -21.09
N CYS A 97 8.15 41.74 -21.18
CA CYS A 97 7.41 41.22 -20.04
C CYS A 97 8.37 40.82 -18.93
N SER A 98 8.05 41.19 -17.70
CA SER A 98 8.78 40.74 -16.51
C SER A 98 8.61 39.23 -16.30
N ARG A 99 9.47 38.64 -15.46
CA ARG A 99 9.33 37.23 -15.08
C ARG A 99 7.96 36.97 -14.47
N GLY A 100 7.41 35.80 -14.74
CA GLY A 100 6.04 35.45 -14.38
C GLY A 100 4.95 36.00 -15.31
N PHE A 101 5.31 36.86 -16.26
CA PHE A 101 4.38 37.40 -17.25
C PHE A 101 4.81 36.99 -18.67
N TYR A 102 3.83 36.83 -19.54
CA TYR A 102 4.02 36.42 -20.93
C TYR A 102 3.10 37.17 -21.87
N GLN A 103 3.44 37.18 -23.15
CA GLN A 103 2.61 37.82 -24.17
C GLN A 103 2.66 37.03 -25.48
N PRO A 104 1.61 36.26 -25.82
CA PRO A 104 1.64 35.34 -26.96
C PRO A 104 1.52 36.02 -28.32
N LEU A 105 0.88 37.19 -28.38
CA LEU A 105 0.61 37.88 -29.65
C LEU A 105 1.40 39.19 -29.74
N ALA A 106 1.70 39.60 -30.98
CA ALA A 106 2.30 40.88 -31.25
C ALA A 106 1.30 42.03 -31.01
N GLY A 107 1.81 43.19 -30.57
CA GLY A 107 1.04 44.41 -30.39
C GLY A 107 0.07 44.42 -29.20
N GLN A 108 0.18 43.50 -28.24
CA GLN A 108 -0.65 43.57 -27.03
C GLN A 108 -0.13 44.67 -26.10
N GLN A 109 -1.07 45.31 -25.40
CA GLN A 109 -0.78 46.48 -24.57
C GLN A 109 -0.27 46.14 -23.18
N GLN A 110 -0.53 44.91 -22.70
CA GLN A 110 -0.19 44.47 -21.36
C GLN A 110 0.25 43.01 -21.38
N CYS A 111 1.27 42.70 -20.59
CA CYS A 111 1.68 41.33 -20.36
C CYS A 111 0.66 40.59 -19.50
N LEU A 112 0.36 39.34 -19.87
CA LEU A 112 -0.55 38.47 -19.14
C LEU A 112 0.23 37.71 -18.06
N PRO A 113 -0.31 37.57 -16.83
CA PRO A 113 0.34 36.73 -15.82
C PRO A 113 0.25 35.25 -16.20
N CYS A 114 1.29 34.48 -15.89
CA CYS A 114 1.22 33.03 -15.97
C CYS A 114 0.14 32.50 -15.02
N ASN A 115 -0.74 31.63 -15.53
CA ASN A 115 -1.74 30.96 -14.70
C ASN A 115 -1.06 30.02 -13.69
N ARG A 116 -1.79 29.66 -12.62
CA ARG A 116 -1.32 28.66 -11.65
C ARG A 116 -0.94 27.35 -12.37
N GLY A 117 0.10 26.70 -11.89
CA GLY A 117 0.70 25.54 -12.53
C GLY A 117 1.67 25.88 -13.66
N PHE A 118 1.77 27.14 -14.07
CA PHE A 118 2.71 27.59 -15.10
C PHE A 118 3.66 28.66 -14.55
N TYR A 119 4.80 28.83 -15.20
CA TYR A 119 5.80 29.83 -14.82
C TYR A 119 6.58 30.34 -16.03
N THR A 120 7.27 31.46 -15.88
CA THR A 120 8.35 31.86 -16.80
C THR A 120 9.45 32.59 -16.03
N ASN A 121 10.67 32.07 -16.11
CA ASN A 121 11.86 32.67 -15.50
C ASN A 121 12.59 33.64 -16.44
N PHE A 122 12.14 33.76 -17.69
CA PHE A 122 12.73 34.67 -18.68
C PHE A 122 11.89 35.94 -18.79
N THR A 123 12.58 37.08 -18.91
CA THR A 123 11.97 38.32 -19.37
C THR A 123 11.71 38.25 -20.87
N GLY A 124 10.64 38.86 -21.35
CA GLY A 124 10.32 38.84 -22.77
C GLY A 124 9.69 37.52 -23.24
N SER A 125 9.06 36.74 -22.34
CA SER A 125 8.60 35.40 -22.72
C SER A 125 7.28 35.45 -23.52
N PRO A 126 7.19 34.76 -24.66
CA PRO A 126 5.94 34.64 -25.41
C PRO A 126 4.99 33.58 -24.84
N LEU A 127 5.46 32.71 -23.94
CA LEU A 127 4.66 31.61 -23.37
C LEU A 127 5.06 31.32 -21.92
N CYS A 128 4.14 30.73 -21.16
CA CYS A 128 4.46 30.16 -19.85
C CYS A 128 4.72 28.66 -19.97
N GLN A 129 5.73 28.18 -19.25
CA GLN A 129 6.08 26.77 -19.18
C GLN A 129 5.29 26.09 -18.05
N PRO A 130 4.78 24.87 -18.24
CA PRO A 130 4.11 24.14 -17.17
C PRO A 130 5.14 23.68 -16.12
N CYS A 131 4.73 23.64 -14.85
CA CYS A 131 5.51 22.97 -13.82
C CYS A 131 5.64 21.49 -14.15
N ALA A 132 6.87 20.98 -14.10
CA ALA A 132 7.16 19.56 -14.28
C ALA A 132 6.57 18.73 -13.11
N PRO A 133 6.31 17.42 -13.31
CA PRO A 133 5.92 16.53 -12.23
C PRO A 133 6.93 16.59 -11.07
N GLY A 134 6.40 16.54 -9.85
CA GLY A 134 7.17 16.77 -8.62
C GLY A 134 7.28 18.23 -8.21
N SER A 135 6.82 19.17 -9.03
CA SER A 135 6.78 20.59 -8.70
C SER A 135 5.39 21.17 -8.89
N PHE A 136 5.12 22.29 -8.22
CA PHE A 136 3.86 22.99 -8.29
C PHE A 136 4.06 24.50 -8.28
N ASN A 137 3.08 25.23 -8.80
CA ASN A 137 3.00 26.67 -8.62
C ASN A 137 1.55 27.07 -8.31
N ASN A 138 1.32 27.63 -7.12
CA ASN A 138 0.00 28.08 -6.68
C ASN A 138 -0.24 29.59 -6.91
N ASN A 139 0.76 30.32 -7.40
CA ASN A 139 0.70 31.76 -7.60
C ASN A 139 0.45 32.08 -9.07
N THR A 140 -0.46 33.01 -9.33
CA THR A 140 -0.56 33.67 -10.64
C THR A 140 0.62 34.62 -10.81
N GLY A 141 1.22 34.65 -11.99
CA GLY A 141 2.41 35.45 -12.23
C GLY A 141 3.69 34.85 -11.65
N GLY A 142 3.75 33.52 -11.47
CA GLY A 142 4.93 32.87 -10.90
C GLY A 142 6.11 32.80 -11.86
N ASP A 143 7.30 33.09 -11.37
CA ASP A 143 8.56 33.05 -12.12
C ASP A 143 9.31 31.71 -12.00
N SER A 144 8.84 30.83 -11.11
CA SER A 144 9.43 29.53 -10.82
C SER A 144 8.38 28.55 -10.30
N CYS A 145 8.69 27.25 -10.35
CA CYS A 145 7.92 26.21 -9.69
C CYS A 145 8.61 25.77 -8.40
N THR A 146 7.81 25.52 -7.37
CA THR A 146 8.27 25.01 -6.09
C THR A 146 8.24 23.49 -6.11
N SER A 147 9.33 22.83 -5.75
CA SER A 147 9.34 21.37 -5.60
C SER A 147 8.44 20.93 -4.44
N CYS A 148 7.75 19.80 -4.60
CA CYS A 148 7.03 19.15 -3.50
C CYS A 148 8.00 18.85 -2.35
N SER A 149 7.59 19.13 -1.12
CA SER A 149 8.35 18.77 0.07
C SER A 149 8.40 17.25 0.28
N PRO A 150 9.40 16.72 0.98
CA PRO A 150 9.44 15.30 1.33
C PRO A 150 8.14 14.84 2.00
N GLY A 151 7.66 13.66 1.60
CA GLY A 151 6.34 13.14 1.95
C GLY A 151 5.21 13.56 0.99
N PHE A 152 5.46 14.48 0.07
CA PHE A 152 4.48 14.92 -0.92
C PHE A 152 4.98 14.65 -2.33
N TYR A 153 4.03 14.49 -3.25
CA TYR A 153 4.31 14.24 -4.66
C TYR A 153 3.35 15.00 -5.57
N SER A 154 3.74 15.16 -6.83
CA SER A 154 2.82 15.58 -7.89
C SER A 154 3.10 14.79 -9.16
N SER A 155 2.11 14.03 -9.63
CA SER A 155 2.26 13.17 -10.82
C SER A 155 1.98 13.91 -12.12
N GLN A 156 1.26 15.02 -12.08
CA GLN A 156 0.79 15.73 -13.27
C GLN A 156 1.65 16.95 -13.55
N GLN A 157 1.79 17.27 -14.83
CA GLN A 157 2.28 18.58 -15.25
C GLN A 157 1.29 19.66 -14.85
N SER A 158 1.76 20.90 -14.74
CA SER A 158 0.95 22.07 -14.38
C SER A 158 0.25 21.98 -13.02
N SER A 159 0.87 21.28 -12.07
CA SER A 159 0.31 21.12 -10.73
C SER A 159 0.23 22.44 -9.98
N THR A 160 -0.87 22.67 -9.26
CA THR A 160 -1.06 23.83 -8.39
C THR A 160 -0.79 23.52 -6.91
N SER A 161 -0.72 22.23 -6.57
CA SER A 161 -0.41 21.73 -5.23
C SER A 161 0.28 20.36 -5.30
N CYS A 162 0.76 19.87 -4.17
CA CYS A 162 1.29 18.51 -4.04
C CYS A 162 0.35 17.66 -3.18
N ALA A 163 0.15 16.41 -3.58
CA ALA A 163 -0.62 15.44 -2.82
C ALA A 163 0.29 14.74 -1.78
N PRO A 164 -0.21 14.41 -0.59
CA PRO A 164 0.55 13.62 0.38
C PRO A 164 0.69 12.18 -0.09
N CYS A 165 1.82 11.54 0.25
CA CYS A 165 1.94 10.09 0.08
C CYS A 165 0.90 9.36 0.93
N ALA A 166 0.21 8.40 0.31
CA ALA A 166 -0.74 7.54 1.00
C ALA A 166 -0.02 6.58 1.98
N LEU A 167 -0.79 5.97 2.88
CA LEU A 167 -0.27 4.95 3.82
C LEU A 167 0.47 3.83 3.09
N GLY A 168 1.55 3.33 3.69
CA GLY A 168 2.43 2.33 3.07
C GLY A 168 3.33 2.87 1.94
N ARG A 169 3.26 4.17 1.63
CA ARG A 169 4.12 4.83 0.66
C ARG A 169 4.89 6.00 1.29
N PHE A 170 6.05 6.30 0.72
CA PHE A 170 6.92 7.35 1.19
C PHE A 170 7.56 8.13 0.02
N CYS A 171 8.09 9.30 0.34
CA CYS A 171 8.91 10.10 -0.56
C CYS A 171 9.97 10.81 0.30
N ASN A 172 11.22 10.39 0.18
CA ASN A 172 12.33 10.88 1.00
C ASN A 172 12.99 12.15 0.42
N SER A 173 12.86 12.39 -0.89
CA SER A 173 13.42 13.56 -1.56
C SER A 173 12.38 14.65 -1.78
N SER A 174 12.83 15.89 -2.01
CA SER A 174 11.96 16.89 -2.62
C SER A 174 11.72 16.56 -4.09
N GLY A 175 10.61 17.04 -4.66
CA GLY A 175 10.38 16.91 -6.10
C GLY A 175 9.87 15.53 -6.56
N CYS A 176 9.29 14.71 -5.68
CA CYS A 176 8.80 13.39 -6.09
C CYS A 176 7.64 13.50 -7.09
N SER A 177 7.78 12.88 -8.26
CA SER A 177 6.69 12.72 -9.21
C SER A 177 5.69 11.63 -8.79
N GLN A 178 6.14 10.68 -7.98
CA GLN A 178 5.35 9.58 -7.43
C GLN A 178 5.89 9.14 -6.08
N CYS A 179 5.02 8.64 -5.21
CA CYS A 179 5.44 8.04 -3.95
C CYS A 179 5.88 6.58 -4.17
N GLN A 180 6.97 6.21 -3.51
CA GLN A 180 7.49 4.85 -3.53
C GLN A 180 6.78 3.98 -2.49
N MET A 181 6.55 2.70 -2.79
CA MET A 181 6.04 1.77 -1.77
C MET A 181 7.15 1.42 -0.78
N CYS A 182 6.80 1.31 0.50
CA CYS A 182 7.75 0.83 1.47
C CYS A 182 8.19 -0.60 1.14
N PRO A 183 9.49 -0.92 1.24
CA PRO A 183 10.01 -2.26 0.98
C PRO A 183 9.43 -3.29 1.96
N ALA A 184 9.70 -4.56 1.70
CA ALA A 184 9.36 -5.63 2.64
C ALA A 184 10.02 -5.38 4.02
N GLY A 185 9.35 -5.82 5.08
CA GLY A 185 9.75 -5.54 6.46
C GLY A 185 9.62 -4.08 6.91
N LYS A 186 9.17 -3.13 6.06
CA LYS A 186 8.98 -1.73 6.47
C LYS A 186 7.63 -1.18 6.05
N GLU A 187 7.06 -0.30 6.87
CA GLU A 187 5.79 0.36 6.62
C GLU A 187 5.88 1.87 6.84
N ALA A 188 4.90 2.59 6.28
CA ALA A 188 4.67 3.99 6.57
C ALA A 188 3.30 4.11 7.26
N LEU A 189 3.33 4.37 8.57
CA LEU A 189 2.16 4.42 9.45
C LEU A 189 1.31 5.69 9.25
N GLN A 190 1.87 6.73 8.65
CA GLN A 190 1.23 8.03 8.48
C GLN A 190 1.19 8.43 7.00
N THR A 191 0.19 9.24 6.65
CA THR A 191 0.19 9.95 5.37
C THR A 191 1.31 10.98 5.36
N ALA A 192 1.73 11.38 4.16
CA ALA A 192 2.87 12.26 3.95
C ALA A 192 4.19 11.76 4.58
N SER A 193 4.39 10.44 4.62
CA SER A 193 5.61 9.88 5.20
C SER A 193 6.84 10.17 4.36
N LYS A 194 7.91 10.58 5.03
CA LYS A 194 9.22 10.84 4.41
C LYS A 194 10.05 9.58 4.30
N ASP A 195 9.84 8.64 5.22
CA ASP A 195 10.59 7.40 5.33
C ASP A 195 9.69 6.24 5.77
N CYS A 196 10.21 5.03 5.66
CA CYS A 196 9.56 3.83 6.15
C CYS A 196 10.18 3.37 7.47
N THR A 197 9.34 3.00 8.42
CA THR A 197 9.74 2.41 9.70
C THR A 197 9.71 0.88 9.60
N PRO A 198 10.68 0.17 10.19
CA PRO A 198 10.64 -1.29 10.23
C PRO A 198 9.41 -1.80 11.01
N CYS A 199 8.87 -2.95 10.59
CA CYS A 199 7.85 -3.66 11.35
C CYS A 199 8.33 -3.94 12.76
N ARG A 200 7.44 -3.78 13.74
CA ARG A 200 7.73 -4.12 15.14
C ARG A 200 7.83 -5.64 15.31
N PRO A 201 8.49 -6.12 16.37
CA PRO A 201 8.40 -7.52 16.79
C PRO A 201 6.93 -7.97 16.89
N GLY A 202 6.67 -9.21 16.53
CA GLY A 202 5.36 -9.82 16.38
C GLY A 202 4.65 -9.49 15.06
N MET A 203 5.28 -8.70 14.18
CA MET A 203 4.72 -8.31 12.90
C MET A 203 5.68 -8.60 11.73
N HIS A 204 5.11 -8.81 10.56
CA HIS A 204 5.84 -9.05 9.32
C HIS A 204 5.22 -8.29 8.15
N LYS A 205 5.99 -8.06 7.08
CA LYS A 205 5.46 -7.45 5.85
C LYS A 205 6.18 -7.97 4.63
N THR A 206 5.42 -8.58 3.72
CA THR A 206 5.91 -8.97 2.40
C THR A 206 5.93 -7.79 1.43
N SER A 207 6.54 -7.95 0.25
CA SER A 207 6.65 -6.90 -0.77
C SER A 207 5.29 -6.44 -1.34
N HIS A 208 4.26 -7.30 -1.31
CA HIS A 208 2.93 -7.01 -1.86
C HIS A 208 2.00 -6.31 -0.86
N GLN A 209 2.38 -6.26 0.42
CA GLN A 209 1.59 -5.65 1.47
C GLN A 209 1.96 -4.18 1.64
N THR A 210 0.97 -3.35 2.00
CA THR A 210 1.15 -1.91 2.27
C THR A 210 1.50 -1.62 3.72
N MET A 211 1.07 -2.47 4.65
CA MET A 211 1.27 -2.33 6.09
C MET A 211 1.74 -3.65 6.71
N CYS A 212 2.40 -3.57 7.86
CA CYS A 212 2.81 -4.73 8.63
C CYS A 212 1.59 -5.49 9.17
N GLN A 213 1.64 -6.81 9.06
CA GLN A 213 0.63 -7.73 9.57
C GLN A 213 1.16 -8.41 10.82
N ILE A 214 0.28 -8.67 11.78
CA ILE A 214 0.63 -9.43 12.99
C ILE A 214 0.83 -10.90 12.57
N CYS A 215 1.83 -11.57 13.15
CA CYS A 215 2.01 -13.00 12.94
C CYS A 215 0.75 -13.77 13.36
N GLY A 216 0.38 -14.77 12.54
CA GLY A 216 -0.75 -15.65 12.85
C GLY A 216 -0.51 -16.48 14.12
N SER A 217 -1.58 -17.08 14.64
CA SER A 217 -1.49 -18.00 15.79
C SER A 217 -0.50 -19.14 15.51
N GLY A 218 0.38 -19.41 16.46
CA GLY A 218 1.42 -20.44 16.33
C GLY A 218 2.69 -19.96 15.60
N PHE A 219 2.73 -18.70 15.17
CA PHE A 219 3.90 -18.06 14.59
C PHE A 219 4.38 -16.91 15.47
N PHE A 220 5.68 -16.67 15.46
CA PHE A 220 6.32 -15.61 16.22
C PHE A 220 7.40 -14.91 15.38
N GLN A 221 7.79 -13.71 15.78
CA GLN A 221 8.92 -12.99 15.21
C GLN A 221 9.44 -11.94 16.19
N ILE A 222 10.66 -12.10 16.69
CA ILE A 222 11.22 -11.20 17.72
C ILE A 222 12.04 -10.05 17.14
N HIS A 223 12.41 -10.14 15.86
CA HIS A 223 13.27 -9.15 15.22
C HIS A 223 12.46 -8.08 14.49
N TRP A 224 13.05 -6.89 14.40
CA TRP A 224 12.46 -5.77 13.68
C TRP A 224 12.59 -5.97 12.17
N GLY A 225 11.56 -5.55 11.46
CA GLY A 225 11.55 -5.43 10.01
C GLY A 225 11.63 -6.75 9.25
N GLN A 226 10.93 -7.76 9.77
CA GLN A 226 10.92 -9.09 9.18
C GLN A 226 9.85 -9.24 8.09
N GLU A 227 10.13 -10.09 7.11
CA GLU A 227 9.26 -10.29 5.95
C GLU A 227 8.27 -11.45 6.16
N SER A 228 8.65 -12.40 7.01
CA SER A 228 7.89 -13.58 7.40
C SER A 228 7.95 -13.84 8.90
N CYS A 229 7.01 -14.64 9.39
CA CYS A 229 7.02 -15.14 10.76
C CYS A 229 7.54 -16.57 10.79
N ASP A 230 8.20 -16.91 11.90
CA ASP A 230 8.73 -18.23 12.15
C ASP A 230 7.69 -19.07 12.91
N VAL A 231 7.59 -20.36 12.62
CA VAL A 231 6.69 -21.28 13.34
C VAL A 231 7.24 -21.49 14.75
N CYS A 232 6.37 -21.45 15.77
CA CYS A 232 6.76 -21.78 17.13
C CYS A 232 7.24 -23.25 17.17
N PRO A 233 8.51 -23.51 17.53
CA PRO A 233 9.10 -24.85 17.41
C PRO A 233 8.50 -25.84 18.42
N GLU A 234 8.67 -27.13 18.16
CA GLU A 234 8.33 -28.20 19.10
C GLU A 234 9.02 -28.00 20.46
N ASN A 235 8.39 -28.55 21.51
CA ASN A 235 8.85 -28.43 22.91
C ASN A 235 8.92 -26.98 23.41
N HIS A 236 8.34 -26.03 22.69
CA HIS A 236 8.20 -24.63 23.09
C HIS A 236 6.76 -24.16 22.90
N TYR A 237 6.39 -23.11 23.61
CA TYR A 237 5.13 -22.41 23.39
C TYR A 237 5.36 -20.90 23.31
N CYS A 238 4.55 -20.24 22.49
CA CYS A 238 4.68 -18.82 22.18
C CYS A 238 3.35 -18.13 22.55
N PRO A 239 3.24 -17.53 23.75
CA PRO A 239 1.99 -16.92 24.21
C PRO A 239 1.63 -15.65 23.44
N SER A 240 2.62 -14.99 22.84
CA SER A 240 2.45 -13.79 22.02
C SER A 240 3.51 -13.80 20.91
N PRO A 241 3.20 -13.22 19.73
CA PRO A 241 4.07 -13.31 18.56
C PRO A 241 5.37 -12.50 18.70
N ASP A 242 5.42 -11.57 19.64
CA ASP A 242 6.56 -10.70 19.96
C ASP A 242 7.48 -11.28 21.06
N VAL A 243 7.15 -12.46 21.59
CA VAL A 243 7.89 -13.12 22.68
C VAL A 243 8.73 -14.27 22.13
N ASN A 244 9.94 -14.41 22.66
CA ASN A 244 10.81 -15.55 22.32
C ASN A 244 10.17 -16.88 22.76
N PRO A 245 10.32 -17.97 21.99
CA PRO A 245 9.77 -19.28 22.36
C PRO A 245 10.17 -19.68 23.78
N ILE A 246 9.17 -20.04 24.60
CA ILE A 246 9.36 -20.43 26.00
C ILE A 246 9.40 -21.95 26.06
N HIS A 247 10.38 -22.51 26.75
CA HIS A 247 10.51 -23.96 26.90
C HIS A 247 9.29 -24.57 27.57
N CYS A 248 8.76 -25.66 27.02
CA CYS A 248 7.60 -26.35 27.53
C CYS A 248 7.93 -26.98 28.91
N PRO A 249 7.04 -26.89 29.91
CA PRO A 249 7.16 -27.62 31.17
C PRO A 249 7.23 -29.14 30.93
N SER A 250 7.91 -29.88 31.82
CA SER A 250 8.03 -31.35 31.71
C SER A 250 6.67 -32.06 31.66
N ASP A 251 5.71 -31.53 32.42
CA ASP A 251 4.39 -32.13 32.65
C ASP A 251 3.35 -31.71 31.60
N ALA A 252 3.77 -30.92 30.61
CA ALA A 252 2.93 -30.44 29.52
C ALA A 252 3.43 -30.92 28.15
N PHE A 253 2.56 -30.99 27.16
CA PHE A 253 2.94 -31.22 25.75
C PHE A 253 2.74 -29.92 24.94
N CYS A 254 3.69 -29.65 24.05
CA CYS A 254 3.71 -28.45 23.21
C CYS A 254 4.14 -28.83 21.78
N PRO A 255 3.19 -29.22 20.90
CA PRO A 255 3.47 -29.42 19.48
C PRO A 255 3.83 -28.11 18.76
N GLU A 256 4.29 -28.19 17.51
CA GLU A 256 4.56 -27.00 16.68
C GLU A 256 3.36 -26.05 16.65
N GLY A 257 3.63 -24.75 16.82
CA GLY A 257 2.61 -23.71 16.83
C GLY A 257 1.82 -23.58 18.14
N SER A 258 2.27 -24.17 19.24
CA SER A 258 1.60 -24.07 20.54
C SER A 258 1.61 -22.65 21.11
N LEU A 259 0.44 -22.14 21.49
CA LEU A 259 0.29 -20.84 22.17
C LEU A 259 0.37 -20.97 23.71
N SER A 260 0.07 -22.15 24.23
CA SER A 260 0.05 -22.45 25.66
C SER A 260 0.38 -23.93 25.89
N PRO A 261 0.98 -24.29 27.04
CA PRO A 261 1.21 -25.68 27.39
C PRO A 261 -0.10 -26.46 27.51
N GLY A 262 -0.19 -27.60 26.85
CA GLY A 262 -1.29 -28.55 27.00
C GLY A 262 -1.01 -29.51 28.14
N TYR A 263 -1.98 -29.68 29.05
CA TYR A 263 -1.87 -30.64 30.16
C TYR A 263 -2.85 -31.80 29.93
N CYS A 264 -2.42 -33.03 30.25
CA CYS A 264 -3.34 -34.16 30.31
C CYS A 264 -4.19 -34.06 31.58
N MET A 265 -5.43 -34.58 31.55
CA MET A 265 -6.27 -34.63 32.74
C MET A 265 -5.65 -35.62 33.75
N GLU A 266 -5.03 -35.06 34.78
CA GLU A 266 -4.19 -35.75 35.79
C GLU A 266 -4.82 -36.99 36.44
N THR A 267 -6.15 -37.09 36.47
CA THR A 267 -6.84 -38.22 37.10
C THR A 267 -6.89 -39.47 36.23
N PHE A 268 -6.85 -39.33 34.90
CA PHE A 268 -7.04 -40.46 34.00
C PHE A 268 -5.98 -40.66 32.94
N PHE A 269 -5.24 -39.62 32.58
CA PHE A 269 -4.33 -39.66 31.45
C PHE A 269 -2.94 -39.15 31.84
N ARG A 270 -1.90 -39.85 31.39
CA ARG A 270 -0.50 -39.49 31.55
C ARG A 270 0.09 -39.13 30.19
N LYS A 271 1.03 -38.19 30.17
CA LYS A 271 1.80 -37.83 28.98
C LYS A 271 2.70 -38.98 28.53
N GLU A 272 2.57 -39.39 27.27
CA GLU A 272 3.48 -40.28 26.55
C GLU A 272 3.76 -39.68 25.17
N GLY A 273 4.97 -39.13 24.99
CA GLY A 273 5.30 -38.31 23.81
C GLY A 273 4.40 -37.08 23.69
N ASP A 274 3.72 -36.96 22.55
CA ASP A 274 2.79 -35.89 22.20
C ASP A 274 1.31 -36.27 22.45
N THR A 275 1.05 -37.45 23.02
CA THR A 275 -0.30 -37.96 23.25
C THR A 275 -0.59 -38.20 24.73
N CYS A 276 -1.87 -38.08 25.09
CA CYS A 276 -2.35 -38.44 26.42
C CYS A 276 -2.81 -39.90 26.41
N GLU A 277 -2.05 -40.79 27.06
CA GLU A 277 -2.41 -42.20 27.23
C GLU A 277 -3.06 -42.44 28.59
N LEU A 278 -3.88 -43.50 28.72
CA LEU A 278 -4.53 -43.83 29.99
C LEU A 278 -3.47 -44.15 31.05
N ALA A 279 -3.58 -43.54 32.22
CA ALA A 279 -2.70 -43.84 33.33
C ALA A 279 -2.85 -45.33 33.71
N PRO A 280 -1.76 -46.08 33.99
CA PRO A 280 -1.83 -47.51 34.31
C PRO A 280 -2.81 -47.84 35.45
N VAL A 281 -2.99 -46.91 36.39
CA VAL A 281 -3.95 -47.00 37.49
C VAL A 281 -5.40 -47.02 36.99
N THR A 282 -5.74 -46.21 35.98
CA THR A 282 -7.09 -46.23 35.39
C THR A 282 -7.38 -47.51 34.65
N ILE A 283 -6.39 -48.02 33.90
CA ILE A 283 -6.51 -49.29 33.20
C ILE A 283 -6.78 -50.39 34.23
N ALA A 284 -6.05 -50.42 35.35
CA ALA A 284 -6.28 -51.36 36.44
C ALA A 284 -7.69 -51.21 37.05
N LEU A 285 -8.16 -49.99 37.31
CA LEU A 285 -9.50 -49.75 37.85
C LEU A 285 -10.63 -50.18 36.88
N LEU A 286 -10.48 -49.94 35.58
CA LEU A 286 -11.44 -50.37 34.57
C LEU A 286 -11.49 -51.90 34.46
N VAL A 287 -10.34 -52.57 34.53
CA VAL A 287 -10.27 -54.04 34.51
C VAL A 287 -10.90 -54.65 35.77
N ILE A 288 -10.59 -54.10 36.95
CA ILE A 288 -11.16 -54.58 38.23
C ILE A 288 -12.67 -54.31 38.27
N GLY A 289 -13.10 -53.09 37.93
CA GLY A 289 -14.51 -52.70 37.90
C GLY A 289 -15.32 -53.52 36.90
N GLY A 290 -14.80 -53.72 35.69
CA GLY A 290 -15.39 -54.58 34.67
C GLY A 290 -15.48 -56.05 35.12
N GLY A 291 -14.44 -56.56 35.77
CA GLY A 291 -14.42 -57.92 36.34
C GLY A 291 -15.48 -58.11 37.43
N VAL A 292 -15.62 -57.15 38.36
CA VAL A 292 -16.65 -57.19 39.42
C VAL A 292 -18.06 -57.09 38.83
N ALA A 293 -18.26 -56.22 37.84
CA ALA A 293 -19.55 -56.09 37.16
C ALA A 293 -19.94 -57.38 36.43
N LEU A 294 -19.00 -58.00 35.71
CA LEU A 294 -19.22 -59.29 35.06
C LEU A 294 -19.55 -60.38 36.07
N LEU A 295 -18.82 -60.44 37.19
CA LEU A 295 -19.10 -61.40 38.25
C LEU A 295 -20.50 -61.17 38.86
N PHE A 296 -20.91 -59.93 39.05
CA PHE A 296 -22.25 -59.60 39.52
C PHE A 296 -23.34 -60.01 38.52
N ILE A 297 -23.13 -59.76 37.22
CA ILE A 297 -24.02 -60.21 36.15
C ILE A 297 -24.12 -61.74 36.14
N ILE A 298 -22.99 -62.45 36.24
CA ILE A 298 -22.96 -63.91 36.32
C ILE A 298 -23.75 -64.39 37.55
N LEU A 299 -23.53 -63.78 38.72
CA LEU A 299 -24.28 -64.12 39.93
C LEU A 299 -25.77 -63.83 39.79
N MET A 300 -26.18 -62.73 39.14
CA MET A 300 -27.59 -62.45 38.87
C MET A 300 -28.19 -63.47 37.88
N VAL A 301 -27.46 -63.87 36.85
CA VAL A 301 -27.91 -64.91 35.90
C VAL A 301 -28.01 -66.28 36.59
N LEU A 302 -27.05 -66.62 37.45
CA LEU A 302 -27.08 -67.86 38.24
C LEU A 302 -28.23 -67.86 39.26
N ARG A 303 -28.50 -66.72 39.90
CA ARG A 303 -29.69 -66.56 40.77
C ARG A 303 -30.98 -66.72 39.96
N ARG A 304 -31.10 -66.04 38.82
CA ARG A 304 -32.27 -66.15 37.94
C ARG A 304 -32.48 -67.56 37.38
N ARG A 305 -31.40 -68.30 37.07
CA ARG A 305 -31.47 -69.72 36.71
C ARG A 305 -31.93 -70.58 37.89
N ARG A 306 -31.41 -70.34 39.09
CA ARG A 306 -31.84 -71.06 40.30
C ARG A 306 -33.32 -70.82 40.62
N ASP A 307 -33.82 -69.61 40.42
CA ASP A 307 -35.25 -69.29 40.60
C ASP A 307 -36.13 -70.02 39.56
N THR A 308 -35.68 -70.13 38.31
CA THR A 308 -36.39 -70.89 37.26
C THR A 308 -36.37 -72.41 37.50
N ASP A 309 -35.28 -72.96 38.04
CA ASP A 309 -35.22 -74.37 38.48
C ASP A 309 -36.08 -74.64 39.73
N GLY A 310 -36.24 -73.63 40.61
CA GLY A 310 -37.16 -73.65 41.75
C GLY A 310 -38.63 -73.75 41.31
N GLU A 311 -39.03 -73.02 40.27
CA GLU A 311 -40.36 -73.13 39.68
C GLU A 311 -40.60 -74.51 39.03
N LEU A 312 -39.59 -75.06 38.36
CA LEU A 312 -39.68 -76.37 37.70
C LEU A 312 -39.76 -77.56 38.67
N THR A 313 -39.26 -77.39 39.91
CA THR A 313 -39.36 -78.42 40.97
C THR A 313 -40.70 -78.36 41.72
N VAL A 314 -41.35 -77.19 41.80
CA VAL A 314 -42.71 -77.05 42.37
C VAL A 314 -43.80 -77.55 41.40
N ALA A 315 -43.56 -77.47 40.08
CA ALA A 315 -44.49 -77.98 39.06
C ALA A 315 -44.60 -79.53 38.97
N ARG A 316 -43.83 -80.29 39.78
CA ARG A 316 -43.83 -81.77 39.81
C ARG A 316 -44.55 -82.39 41.01
N ALA A 317 -45.31 -81.63 41.78
CA ALA A 317 -46.18 -82.18 42.83
C ALA A 317 -47.51 -82.71 42.23
N PRO A 318 -47.96 -83.94 42.57
CA PRO A 318 -49.15 -84.54 41.97
C PRO A 318 -50.45 -83.91 42.51
N LEU A 319 -51.37 -83.67 41.58
CA LEU A 319 -52.73 -83.15 41.80
C LEU A 319 -53.55 -84.08 42.71
N LEU A 320 -54.08 -83.56 43.82
CA LEU A 320 -55.15 -84.20 44.60
C LEU A 320 -56.42 -83.35 44.59
N ARG A 321 -57.52 -84.03 44.26
CA ARG A 321 -58.84 -83.49 43.90
C ARG A 321 -59.78 -83.47 45.12
N LYS A 322 -60.26 -82.25 45.43
CA LYS A 322 -61.63 -81.84 45.83
C LYS A 322 -62.28 -82.41 47.10
N GLU A 323 -62.68 -81.51 48.00
CA GLU A 323 -64.10 -81.36 48.46
C GLU A 323 -64.42 -79.97 49.05
N ARG A 324 -65.64 -79.48 48.78
CA ARG A 324 -66.33 -78.26 49.30
C ARG A 324 -67.37 -78.76 50.32
N PRO A 325 -67.80 -78.02 51.37
CA PRO A 325 -68.72 -76.85 51.28
C PRO A 325 -68.48 -75.80 52.42
N GLN A 326 -69.20 -74.71 52.69
CA GLN A 326 -70.22 -73.83 52.06
C GLN A 326 -70.06 -72.47 52.79
N GLY A 327 -69.88 -71.36 52.07
CA GLY A 327 -70.83 -70.24 52.13
C GLY A 327 -70.48 -69.10 53.11
N ARG A 328 -70.03 -67.95 52.58
CA ARG A 328 -70.57 -66.64 52.95
C ARG A 328 -70.24 -65.59 51.88
N TYR A 329 -71.30 -64.88 51.51
CA TYR A 329 -71.40 -63.85 50.48
C TYR A 329 -70.90 -62.49 51.00
N TYR A 330 -70.93 -61.49 50.10
CA TYR A 330 -70.54 -60.06 50.20
C TYR A 330 -69.06 -59.81 49.86
N GLY A 331 -68.68 -59.00 48.88
CA GLY A 331 -69.38 -58.11 47.96
C GLY A 331 -68.29 -57.32 47.20
N ILE A 332 -68.47 -57.10 45.90
CA ILE A 332 -67.68 -56.18 45.07
C ILE A 332 -68.10 -54.75 45.46
N PRO A 333 -67.23 -53.72 45.43
CA PRO A 333 -67.11 -52.95 44.19
C PRO A 333 -65.70 -52.40 43.85
N CYS A 334 -65.46 -52.37 42.54
CA CYS A 334 -64.92 -51.24 41.74
C CYS A 334 -63.42 -50.86 41.77
N ASP A 335 -62.86 -50.91 40.56
CA ASP A 335 -62.22 -49.82 39.80
C ASP A 335 -61.12 -48.98 40.46
N ALA A 336 -59.91 -49.08 39.91
CA ALA A 336 -59.10 -47.93 39.53
C ALA A 336 -57.87 -48.36 38.71
N GLU A 337 -57.84 -47.98 37.43
CA GLU A 337 -56.60 -47.80 36.66
C GLU A 337 -55.74 -46.70 37.29
N PRO A 338 -54.43 -46.72 37.03
CA PRO A 338 -53.79 -45.45 36.67
C PRO A 338 -52.96 -45.53 35.39
N VAL A 339 -53.51 -44.90 34.35
CA VAL A 339 -52.94 -43.77 33.59
C VAL A 339 -51.40 -43.70 33.47
N TYR A 340 -50.94 -43.88 32.23
CA TYR A 340 -49.68 -43.37 31.69
C TYR A 340 -49.67 -41.83 31.72
N ALA A 341 -48.62 -41.23 32.27
CA ALA A 341 -48.29 -39.83 32.02
C ALA A 341 -46.87 -39.77 31.45
N GLY A 342 -46.78 -39.48 30.15
CA GLY A 342 -45.61 -38.87 29.56
C GLY A 342 -45.69 -37.36 29.71
N TRP A 343 -44.55 -36.74 30.01
CA TRP A 343 -44.07 -35.45 29.52
C TRP A 343 -42.55 -35.54 29.49
#